data_AF-A0A914NUY9-F1
#
_entry.id   AF-A0A914NUY9-F1
#
_cell.length_a   1.000
_cell.length_b   1.000
_cell.length_c   1.000
_cell.angle_alpha   90.00
_cell.angle_beta   90.00
_cell.angle_gamma   90.00
#
_symmetry.space_group_name_H-M   'P 1'
#
loop_
_entity.id
_entity.type
_entity.pdbx_description
1 polymer ?
#
loop_
_entity_poly.entity_id
_entity_poly.type
_entity_poly.pdbx_seq_one_letter_code
_entity_poly.pdbx_strand_id
1 'polypeptide(L)'
;MFEQKGMVEAQKGVVKIVDASPECFRLMLEYFYSGELDKTIFEKHVEDLFAIAHKYEVVELIEKCDCFMALKIDAESFVKRCEFAELYDLPVLEKACVKFMSLNRKDFLFSNEWKEFKIANPTLAHKMLEMLAVDC
;
A
#
# COMPACT_ATOMS: atom_id res chain seq x y z
N MET A 1 -1.47 16.91 17.56
CA MET A 1 -1.07 16.24 18.84
C MET A 1 -0.37 17.21 19.79
N PHE A 2 0.83 17.72 19.47
CA PHE A 2 1.60 18.58 20.39
C PHE A 2 1.01 19.97 20.66
N GLU A 3 0.18 20.50 19.77
CA GLU A 3 -0.47 21.80 19.96
C GLU A 3 -1.63 21.77 20.97
N GLN A 4 -2.16 20.58 21.28
CA GLN A 4 -3.28 20.41 22.19
C GLN A 4 -2.78 20.26 23.63
N LYS A 5 -2.69 21.38 24.37
CA LYS A 5 -2.16 21.46 25.75
C LYS A 5 -2.83 20.53 26.77
N GLY A 6 -4.04 20.04 26.49
CA GLY A 6 -4.76 19.09 27.35
C GLY A 6 -4.29 17.63 27.24
N MET A 7 -3.49 17.29 26.22
CA MET A 7 -3.00 15.93 25.99
C MET A 7 -1.76 15.62 26.84
N VAL A 8 -1.66 14.38 27.32
CA VAL A 8 -0.52 13.93 28.14
C VAL A 8 0.79 13.97 27.36
N GLU A 9 0.71 13.79 26.05
CA GLU A 9 1.82 13.88 25.10
C GLU A 9 2.40 15.30 25.06
N ALA A 10 1.53 16.32 25.02
CA ALA A 10 1.94 17.72 25.04
C ALA A 10 2.52 18.14 26.40
N GLN A 11 2.02 17.57 27.50
CA GLN A 11 2.50 17.87 28.85
C GLN A 11 3.83 17.18 29.18
N LYS A 12 4.00 15.92 28.76
CA LYS A 12 5.20 15.13 29.04
C LYS A 12 6.28 15.27 27.97
N GLY A 13 5.93 15.75 26.77
CA GLY A 13 6.83 15.77 25.63
C GLY A 13 7.20 14.37 25.12
N VAL A 14 6.38 13.36 25.40
CA VAL A 14 6.64 11.96 25.05
C VAL A 14 5.43 11.38 24.33
N VAL A 15 5.65 10.80 23.14
CA VAL A 15 4.64 10.07 22.38
C VAL A 15 5.01 8.60 22.37
N LYS A 16 4.06 7.75 22.77
CA LYS A 16 4.24 6.29 22.72
C LYS A 16 3.64 5.76 21.42
N ILE A 17 4.48 5.15 20.60
CA ILE A 17 4.07 4.48 19.36
C ILE A 17 4.03 2.99 19.65
N VAL A 18 2.89 2.33 19.38
CA VAL A 18 2.65 0.93 19.77
C VAL A 18 2.34 0.02 18.57
N ASP A 19 2.09 0.63 17.42
CA ASP A 19 1.52 0.01 16.24
C ASP A 19 2.45 0.13 15.02
N ALA A 20 3.74 0.37 15.28
CA ALA A 20 4.80 0.37 14.28
C ALA A 20 6.00 -0.41 14.82
N SER A 21 6.69 -1.15 13.95
CA SER A 21 8.00 -1.69 14.28
C SER A 21 9.02 -0.55 14.42
N PRO A 22 10.05 -0.69 15.28
CA PRO A 22 11.12 0.29 15.40
C PRO A 22 11.80 0.59 14.07
N GLU A 23 11.96 -0.43 13.22
CA GLU A 23 12.55 -0.31 11.89
C GLU A 23 11.70 0.54 10.94
N CYS A 24 10.40 0.27 10.89
CA CYS A 24 9.47 1.01 10.04
C CYS A 24 9.36 2.48 10.50
N PHE A 25 9.23 2.71 11.80
CA PHE A 25 9.13 4.07 12.33
C PHE A 25 10.44 4.85 12.14
N ARG A 26 11.61 4.19 12.27
CA ARG A 26 12.90 4.80 11.96
C ARG A 26 12.97 5.24 10.51
N LEU A 27 12.50 4.42 9.57
CA LEU A 27 12.47 4.76 8.15
C LEU A 27 11.61 6.00 7.88
N MET A 28 10.44 6.12 8.52
CA MET A 28 9.61 7.32 8.42
C MET A 28 10.28 8.56 9.03
N LEU A 29 10.98 8.41 10.16
CA LEU A 29 11.77 9.51 10.73
C LEU A 29 12.90 9.95 9.80
N GLU A 30 13.66 9.01 9.24
CA GLU A 30 14.71 9.32 8.26
C GLU A 30 14.14 10.08 7.07
N TYR A 31 12.97 9.68 6.58
CA TYR A 31 12.26 10.41 5.54
C TYR A 31 11.91 11.85 5.96
N PHE A 32 11.40 12.08 7.17
CA PHE A 32 11.09 13.43 7.64
C PHE A 32 12.30 14.36 7.69
N TYR A 33 13.48 13.83 8.04
CA TYR A 33 14.68 14.64 8.20
C TYR A 33 15.52 14.77 6.93
N SER A 34 15.45 13.81 6.02
CA SER A 34 16.29 13.78 4.81
C SER A 34 15.52 13.91 3.49
N GLY A 35 14.23 13.59 3.48
CA GLY A 35 13.44 13.37 2.25
C GLY A 35 13.79 12.08 1.50
N GLU A 36 14.75 11.30 2.00
CA GLU A 36 15.25 10.08 1.37
C GLU A 36 14.77 8.84 2.10
N LEU A 37 14.76 7.71 1.37
CA LEU A 37 14.44 6.39 1.90
C LEU A 37 15.54 5.43 1.44
N ASP A 38 16.09 4.66 2.38
CA ASP A 38 16.94 3.53 2.02
C ASP A 38 16.13 2.54 1.18
N LYS A 39 16.55 2.29 -0.06
CA LYS A 39 15.78 1.49 -1.02
C LYS A 39 15.57 0.05 -0.56
N THR A 40 16.59 -0.55 0.05
CA THR A 40 16.54 -1.94 0.49
C THR A 40 15.59 -2.14 1.67
N ILE A 41 15.61 -1.24 2.64
CA ILE A 41 14.70 -1.27 3.79
C ILE A 41 13.29 -0.91 3.32
N PHE A 42 13.16 0.09 2.44
CA PHE A 42 11.87 0.52 1.89
C PHE A 42 11.16 -0.61 1.14
N GLU A 43 11.83 -1.32 0.23
CA GLU A 43 11.22 -2.43 -0.52
C GLU A 43 10.70 -3.54 0.42
N LYS A 44 11.43 -3.80 1.51
CA LYS A 44 11.04 -4.80 2.51
C LYS A 44 9.86 -4.37 3.38
N HIS A 45 9.71 -3.07 3.63
CA HIS A 45 8.76 -2.53 4.61
C HIS A 45 7.72 -1.60 4.00
N VAL A 46 7.54 -1.59 2.67
CA VAL A 46 6.65 -0.61 1.99
C VAL A 46 5.22 -0.61 2.51
N GLU A 47 4.68 -1.78 2.87
CA GLU A 47 3.30 -1.91 3.36
C GLU A 47 3.16 -1.40 4.79
N ASP A 48 4.10 -1.74 5.66
CA ASP A 48 4.15 -1.21 7.03
C ASP A 48 4.35 0.31 6.99
N LEU A 49 5.21 0.79 6.09
CA LEU A 49 5.50 2.21 5.92
C LEU A 49 4.28 2.95 5.41
N PHE A 50 3.55 2.38 4.44
CA PHE A 50 2.27 2.90 3.99
C PHE A 50 1.28 2.99 5.15
N ALA A 51 1.13 1.93 5.96
CA ALA A 51 0.17 1.91 7.04
C ALA A 51 0.44 3.02 8.08
N ILE A 52 1.71 3.24 8.45
CA ILE A 52 2.06 4.32 9.38
C ILE A 52 1.98 5.69 8.72
N ALA A 53 2.37 5.82 7.44
CA ALA A 53 2.24 7.07 6.68
C ALA A 53 0.76 7.49 6.57
N HIS A 54 -0.13 6.54 6.30
CA HIS A 54 -1.57 6.75 6.28
C HIS A 54 -2.10 7.15 7.66
N LYS A 55 -1.68 6.46 8.72
CA LYS A 55 -2.09 6.80 10.10
C LYS A 55 -1.68 8.21 10.53
N TYR A 56 -0.46 8.63 10.17
CA TYR A 56 0.07 9.95 10.51
C TYR A 56 -0.17 10.99 9.42
N GLU A 57 -0.97 10.67 8.40
CA GLU A 57 -1.38 11.56 7.31
C GLU A 57 -0.20 12.19 6.54
N VAL A 58 0.87 11.42 6.32
CA VAL A 58 2.05 11.83 5.56
C VAL A 58 1.81 11.60 4.06
N VAL A 59 1.07 12.51 3.43
CA VAL A 59 0.59 12.37 2.04
C VAL A 59 1.69 11.99 1.05
N GLU A 60 2.83 12.68 1.05
CA GLU A 60 3.92 12.39 0.11
C GLU A 60 4.47 10.97 0.26
N LEU A 61 4.49 10.44 1.49
CA LEU A 61 4.99 9.10 1.76
C LEU A 61 3.95 8.04 1.37
N ILE A 62 2.66 8.34 1.54
CA ILE A 62 1.55 7.52 1.03
C ILE A 62 1.67 7.38 -0.49
N GLU A 63 1.80 8.49 -1.21
CA GLU A 63 1.93 8.50 -2.67
C GLU A 63 3.17 7.73 -3.16
N LYS A 64 4.29 7.88 -2.44
CA LYS A 64 5.55 7.18 -2.77
C LYS A 64 5.43 5.68 -2.57
N CYS A 65 4.78 5.25 -1.48
CA CYS A 65 4.47 3.83 -1.23
C CYS A 65 3.51 3.27 -2.29
N ASP A 66 2.42 3.99 -2.60
CA ASP A 66 1.45 3.62 -3.64
C ASP A 66 2.14 3.39 -4.99
N CYS A 67 2.91 4.37 -5.45
CA CYS A 67 3.69 4.27 -6.68
C CYS A 67 4.67 3.09 -6.66
N PHE A 68 5.37 2.85 -5.54
CA PHE A 68 6.32 1.74 -5.45
C PHE A 68 5.63 0.38 -5.53
N MET A 69 4.52 0.22 -4.81
CA MET A 69 3.71 -1.01 -4.86
C MET A 69 3.17 -1.26 -6.27
N ALA A 70 2.74 -0.20 -6.96
CA ALA A 70 2.26 -0.25 -8.34
C ALA A 70 3.31 -0.72 -9.36
N LEU A 71 4.61 -0.48 -9.08
CA LEU A 71 5.72 -0.93 -9.93
C LEU A 71 6.11 -2.40 -9.71
N LYS A 72 5.66 -3.00 -8.59
CA LYS A 72 6.10 -4.32 -8.11
C LYS A 72 4.89 -5.22 -7.87
N ILE A 73 4.18 -5.51 -8.96
CA ILE A 73 3.05 -6.44 -8.98
C ILE A 73 3.47 -7.70 -9.74
N ASP A 74 3.26 -8.84 -9.09
CA ASP A 74 3.42 -10.19 -9.62
C ASP A 74 2.22 -11.06 -9.19
N ALA A 75 2.19 -12.32 -9.61
CA ALA A 75 1.08 -13.21 -9.31
C ALA A 75 0.88 -13.45 -7.80
N GLU A 76 1.96 -13.45 -7.02
CA GLU A 76 1.91 -13.69 -5.57
C GLU A 76 1.39 -12.46 -4.80
N SER A 77 1.82 -11.27 -5.22
CA SER A 77 1.44 -10.00 -4.60
C SER A 77 0.10 -9.45 -5.10
N PHE A 78 -0.37 -9.87 -6.29
CA PHE A 78 -1.55 -9.31 -6.96
C PHE A 78 -2.78 -9.20 -6.05
N VAL A 79 -3.13 -10.28 -5.35
CA VAL A 79 -4.31 -10.32 -4.47
C VAL A 79 -4.21 -9.25 -3.39
N LYS A 80 -3.06 -9.23 -2.71
CA LYS A 80 -2.79 -8.26 -1.65
C LYS A 80 -2.81 -6.83 -2.17
N ARG A 81 -2.28 -6.57 -3.38
CA ARG A 81 -2.30 -5.23 -4.00
C ARG A 81 -3.72 -4.77 -4.34
N CYS A 82 -4.56 -5.67 -4.86
CA CYS A 82 -5.97 -5.36 -5.14
C CYS A 82 -6.73 -5.02 -3.86
N GLU A 83 -6.55 -5.82 -2.81
CA GLU A 83 -7.17 -5.56 -1.50
C GLU A 83 -6.68 -4.25 -0.89
N PHE A 84 -5.39 -3.94 -1.02
CA PHE A 84 -4.82 -2.68 -0.56
C PHE A 84 -5.41 -1.48 -1.32
N ALA A 85 -5.54 -1.60 -2.64
CA ALA A 85 -6.08 -0.54 -3.48
C ALA A 85 -7.55 -0.26 -3.16
N GLU A 86 -8.35 -1.31 -2.91
CA GLU A 86 -9.75 -1.18 -2.51
C GLU A 86 -9.89 -0.63 -1.08
N LEU A 87 -9.07 -1.09 -0.14
CA LEU A 87 -9.17 -0.70 1.27
C LEU A 87 -8.80 0.78 1.51
N TYR A 88 -7.81 1.28 0.79
CA TYR A 88 -7.24 2.62 0.97
C TYR A 88 -7.54 3.58 -0.17
N ASP A 89 -8.43 3.22 -1.09
CA ASP A 89 -8.78 4.01 -2.27
C ASP A 89 -7.54 4.49 -3.05
N LEU A 90 -6.67 3.55 -3.46
CA LEU A 90 -5.42 3.85 -4.17
C LEU A 90 -5.57 3.66 -5.70
N PRO A 91 -5.94 4.72 -6.46
CA PRO A 91 -6.25 4.60 -7.88
C PRO A 91 -5.01 4.27 -8.73
N VAL A 92 -3.80 4.60 -8.29
CA VAL A 92 -2.57 4.26 -9.03
C VAL A 92 -2.31 2.77 -8.92
N LEU A 93 -2.37 2.20 -7.71
CA LEU A 93 -2.22 0.77 -7.50
C LEU A 93 -3.33 -0.04 -8.18
N GLU A 94 -4.58 0.42 -8.14
CA GLU A 94 -5.70 -0.25 -8.82
C GLU A 94 -5.45 -0.37 -10.32
N LYS A 95 -5.11 0.74 -10.98
CA LYS A 95 -4.77 0.75 -12.42
C LYS A 95 -3.58 -0.14 -12.73
N ALA A 96 -2.59 -0.20 -11.84
CA ALA A 96 -1.44 -1.08 -12.02
C ALA A 96 -1.84 -2.57 -11.92
N CYS A 97 -2.77 -2.93 -11.03
CA CYS A 97 -3.33 -4.28 -10.95
C CYS A 97 -4.03 -4.67 -12.26
N VAL A 98 -4.90 -3.80 -12.78
CA VAL A 98 -5.59 -4.03 -14.08
C VAL A 98 -4.58 -4.15 -15.22
N LYS A 99 -3.55 -3.29 -15.24
CA LYS A 99 -2.47 -3.37 -16.22
C LYS A 99 -1.70 -4.68 -16.14
N PHE A 100 -1.40 -5.18 -14.94
CA PHE A 100 -0.78 -6.48 -14.73
C PHE A 100 -1.63 -7.61 -15.32
N MET A 101 -2.95 -7.60 -15.07
CA MET A 101 -3.88 -8.57 -15.65
C MET A 101 -3.91 -8.49 -17.18
N SER A 102 -3.89 -7.28 -17.75
CA SER A 102 -3.90 -7.07 -19.19
C SER A 102 -2.65 -7.63 -19.87
N LEU A 103 -1.47 -7.35 -19.31
CA LEU A 103 -0.19 -7.82 -19.83
C LEU A 103 -0.03 -9.34 -19.73
N ASN A 104 -0.58 -9.96 -18.68
CA ASN A 104 -0.45 -11.39 -18.40
C ASN A 104 -1.76 -12.18 -18.66
N ARG A 105 -2.68 -11.61 -19.44
CA ARG A 105 -4.08 -12.08 -19.56
C ARG A 105 -4.24 -13.58 -19.75
N LYS A 106 -3.47 -14.17 -20.66
CA LYS A 106 -3.59 -15.59 -21.03
C LYS A 106 -3.07 -16.55 -19.97
N ASP A 107 -2.04 -16.15 -19.23
CA ASP A 107 -1.42 -17.02 -18.24
C ASP A 107 -2.10 -16.81 -16.88
N PHE A 108 -2.34 -15.55 -16.51
CA PHE A 108 -2.89 -15.18 -15.21
C PHE A 108 -4.39 -15.51 -15.06
N LEU A 109 -5.24 -15.21 -16.05
CA LEU A 109 -6.69 -15.47 -15.90
C LEU A 109 -7.05 -16.96 -15.87
N PHE A 110 -6.14 -17.84 -16.30
CA PHE A 110 -6.30 -19.30 -16.26
C PHE A 110 -5.56 -19.95 -15.08
N SER A 111 -4.76 -19.17 -14.35
CA SER A 111 -3.96 -19.61 -13.22
C SER A 111 -4.82 -19.98 -12.01
N ASN A 112 -4.21 -20.62 -11.01
CA ASN A 112 -4.92 -20.97 -9.78
C ASN A 112 -5.09 -19.75 -8.86
N GLU A 113 -4.10 -18.86 -8.85
CA GLU A 113 -4.09 -17.60 -8.10
C GLU A 113 -5.33 -16.77 -8.44
N TRP A 114 -5.66 -16.61 -9.74
CA TRP A 114 -6.86 -15.89 -10.15
C TRP A 114 -8.16 -16.63 -9.77
N LYS A 115 -8.18 -17.97 -9.83
CA LYS A 115 -9.37 -18.75 -9.42
C LYS A 115 -9.64 -18.61 -7.92
N GLU A 116 -8.60 -18.70 -7.11
CA GLU A 116 -8.67 -18.51 -5.66
C GLU A 116 -9.11 -17.09 -5.31
N PHE A 117 -8.53 -16.09 -5.99
CA PHE A 117 -8.92 -14.69 -5.82
C PHE A 117 -10.41 -14.45 -6.09
N LYS A 118 -10.96 -15.01 -7.17
CA LYS A 118 -12.40 -14.89 -7.49
C LYS A 118 -13.30 -15.48 -6.40
N ILE A 119 -12.87 -16.56 -5.77
CA ILE A 119 -13.64 -17.24 -4.71
C ILE A 119 -13.58 -16.41 -3.43
N ALA A 120 -12.39 -15.92 -3.07
CA ALA A 120 -12.18 -15.12 -1.86
C ALA A 120 -12.81 -13.72 -1.96
N ASN A 121 -12.71 -13.07 -3.13
CA ASN A 121 -13.06 -11.67 -3.35
C ASN A 121 -13.93 -11.48 -4.60
N PRO A 122 -15.17 -12.02 -4.66
CA PRO A 122 -15.99 -12.04 -5.88
C PRO A 122 -16.32 -10.65 -6.41
N THR A 123 -16.66 -9.71 -5.54
CA THR A 123 -16.99 -8.32 -5.93
C THR A 123 -15.78 -7.60 -6.52
N LEU A 124 -14.62 -7.72 -5.87
CA LEU A 124 -13.38 -7.09 -6.33
C LEU A 124 -12.91 -7.72 -7.64
N ALA A 125 -13.03 -9.05 -7.79
CA ALA A 125 -12.72 -9.72 -9.04
C ALA A 125 -13.64 -9.27 -10.19
N HIS A 126 -14.93 -9.06 -9.92
CA HIS A 126 -15.85 -8.51 -10.91
C HIS A 126 -15.44 -7.09 -11.33
N LYS A 127 -15.20 -6.19 -10.36
CA LYS A 127 -14.71 -4.82 -10.61
C LYS A 127 -13.45 -4.82 -11.47
N MET A 128 -12.45 -5.65 -11.13
CA MET A 128 -11.20 -5.77 -11.87
C MET A 128 -11.40 -6.27 -13.30
N LEU A 129 -12.32 -7.21 -13.52
CA LEU A 129 -12.67 -7.69 -14.86
C LEU A 129 -13.41 -6.64 -15.69
N GLU A 130 -14.31 -5.85 -15.07
CA GLU A 130 -14.98 -4.74 -15.74
C GLU A 130 -13.97 -3.68 -16.18
N MET A 131 -13.06 -3.28 -15.30
CA MET A 131 -11.99 -2.34 -15.63
C MET A 131 -11.08 -2.88 -16.74
N LEU A 132 -10.70 -4.16 -16.68
CA LEU A 132 -9.91 -4.81 -17.71
C LEU A 132 -10.60 -4.84 -19.08
N ALA A 133 -11.93 -4.92 -19.12
CA ALA A 133 -12.70 -4.90 -20.35
C ALA A 133 -12.79 -3.49 -20.96
N VAL A 134 -12.78 -2.45 -20.13
CA VAL A 134 -12.81 -1.04 -20.57
C VAL A 134 -11.45 -0.57 -21.08
N ASP A 135 -10.34 -1.07 -20.52
CA ASP A 135 -8.97 -0.72 -20.92
C ASP A 135 -8.48 -1.42 -22.21
N CYS A 136 -9.34 -2.18 -22.91
CA CYS A 136 -8.98 -3.00 -24.09
C CYS A 136 -9.62 -2.56 -25.40
#